data_AF-A0A3R6MCM8-F1
#
_entry.id   AF-A0A3R6MCM8-F1
#
_cell.length_a   1.000
_cell.length_b   1.000
_cell.length_c   1.000
_cell.angle_alpha   90.00
_cell.angle_beta   90.00
_cell.angle_gamma   90.00
#
_symmetry.space_group_name_H-M   'P 1'
#
loop_
_entity.id
_entity.type
_entity.pdbx_description
1 polymer ?
#
loop_
_entity_poly.entity_id
_entity_poly.type
_entity_poly.pdbx_seq_one_letter_code
_entity_poly.pdbx_strand_id
1 'polypeptide(L)'
;MKKFFTLIAAVALAASVNAQGTYAVQVGDKVNAGDKITSVKNVTLTYMENAGTAFADGKATDNWADGDFTAYVCGKNSGKLVSGAEPTGCAYKFETTKAGSLTVAVQLNATKGFHILDADFAEVAPASYNLPAAKDGASQEFTQNEKGENIIAVKSNGTVTFSVAEGGTYYVLAAGTKMGFFGFKYTIGTSTGISSVNAAAAKKNGKTYNMAGQEVSSSAKGLIIKNGKKYVK
;
A
#
# COMPACT_ATOMS: atom_id res chain seq x y z
N MET A 1 35.67 -10.73 -3.41
CA MET A 1 35.19 -9.46 -4.00
C MET A 1 34.72 -8.56 -2.87
N LYS A 2 35.38 -7.41 -2.67
CA LYS A 2 34.97 -6.42 -1.65
C LYS A 2 33.64 -5.80 -2.09
N LYS A 3 32.57 -6.04 -1.33
CA LYS A 3 31.27 -5.41 -1.56
C LYS A 3 31.38 -3.94 -1.15
N PHE A 4 31.42 -3.04 -2.14
CA PHE A 4 31.30 -1.62 -1.89
C PHE A 4 29.86 -1.32 -1.48
N PHE A 5 29.65 -1.04 -0.19
CA PHE A 5 28.40 -0.46 0.28
C PHE A 5 28.40 1.02 -0.13
N THR A 6 27.74 1.35 -1.23
CA THR A 6 27.47 2.74 -1.58
C THR A 6 26.40 3.26 -0.63
N LEU A 7 26.79 4.16 0.28
CA LEU A 7 25.88 4.86 1.17
C LEU A 7 25.08 5.88 0.34
N ILE A 8 23.82 5.59 0.05
CA ILE A 8 22.91 6.54 -0.60
C ILE A 8 22.54 7.60 0.44
N ALA A 9 22.86 8.87 0.15
CA ALA A 9 22.51 9.99 0.99
C ALA A 9 21.00 10.24 0.94
N ALA A 10 20.24 9.66 1.87
CA ALA A 10 18.82 9.94 2.04
C ALA A 10 18.63 11.16 2.95
N VAL A 11 17.89 12.18 2.50
CA VAL A 11 17.41 13.25 3.37
C VAL A 11 16.21 12.74 4.16
N ALA A 12 16.41 12.45 5.45
CA ALA A 12 15.33 12.10 6.36
C ALA A 12 14.70 13.38 6.95
N LEU A 13 13.47 13.70 6.55
CA LEU A 13 12.65 14.70 7.24
C LEU A 13 11.91 14.01 8.39
N ALA A 14 12.32 14.28 9.62
CA ALA A 14 11.64 13.80 10.82
C ALA A 14 10.60 14.84 11.29
N ALA A 15 9.31 14.52 11.19
CA ALA A 15 8.23 15.24 11.88
C ALA A 15 7.72 14.40 13.07
N SER A 16 7.34 15.06 14.16
CA SER A 16 7.28 14.52 15.53
C SER A 16 6.02 13.70 15.91
N VAL A 17 6.13 13.03 17.07
CA VAL A 17 5.16 12.32 17.95
C VAL A 17 4.28 11.18 17.44
N ASN A 18 4.13 11.00 16.13
CA ASN A 18 3.77 9.71 15.55
C ASN A 18 4.89 9.39 14.56
N ALA A 19 5.64 8.30 14.71
CA ALA A 19 6.79 8.04 13.83
C ALA A 19 6.30 7.75 12.40
N GLN A 20 6.08 8.82 11.63
CA GLN A 20 5.96 8.85 10.19
C GLN A 20 7.35 9.15 9.66
N GLY A 21 7.92 8.22 8.90
CA GLY A 21 9.17 8.46 8.18
C GLY A 21 8.95 8.36 6.68
N THR A 22 9.69 9.19 5.95
CA THR A 22 9.64 9.26 4.49
C THR A 22 11.01 8.92 3.93
N TYR A 23 11.04 8.08 2.91
CA TYR A 23 12.17 7.93 2.01
C TYR A 23 11.71 8.30 0.61
N ALA A 24 12.37 9.28 -0.01
CA ALA A 24 12.10 9.72 -1.37
C ALA A 24 13.37 9.58 -2.23
N VAL A 25 13.20 8.99 -3.40
CA VAL A 25 14.23 8.92 -4.44
C VAL A 25 14.58 10.32 -4.91
N GLN A 26 15.86 10.56 -5.14
CA GLN A 26 16.38 11.83 -5.66
C GLN A 26 16.80 11.69 -7.12
N VAL A 27 16.89 12.82 -7.82
CA VAL A 27 17.41 12.86 -9.19
C VAL A 27 18.88 12.41 -9.21
N GLY A 28 19.21 11.48 -10.09
CA GLY A 28 20.55 10.92 -10.21
C GLY A 28 20.89 9.81 -9.22
N ASP A 29 19.96 9.42 -8.33
CA ASP A 29 20.17 8.26 -7.45
C ASP A 29 20.51 7.02 -8.27
N LYS A 30 21.57 6.32 -7.86
CA LYS A 30 22.03 5.08 -8.48
C LYS A 30 21.80 3.94 -7.53
N VAL A 31 20.94 3.03 -7.95
CA VAL A 31 20.47 1.90 -7.13
C VAL A 31 20.71 0.60 -7.88
N ASN A 32 21.09 -0.44 -7.16
CA ASN A 32 21.35 -1.77 -7.68
C ASN A 32 20.42 -2.80 -7.04
N ALA A 33 20.27 -3.95 -7.72
CA ALA A 33 19.61 -5.11 -7.14
C ALA A 33 20.23 -5.48 -5.78
N GLY A 34 19.39 -5.55 -4.75
CA GLY A 34 19.77 -5.89 -3.38
C GLY A 34 20.16 -4.70 -2.51
N ASP A 35 20.22 -3.48 -3.05
CA ASP A 35 20.44 -2.28 -2.23
C ASP A 35 19.29 -2.11 -1.22
N LYS A 36 19.65 -1.73 0.00
CA LYS A 36 18.72 -1.59 1.12
C LYS A 36 18.62 -0.15 1.60
N ILE A 37 17.40 0.27 1.89
CA ILE A 37 17.11 1.57 2.52
C ILE A 37 16.61 1.33 3.93
N THR A 38 17.34 1.88 4.91
CA THR A 38 17.06 1.77 6.35
C THR A 38 16.95 3.15 7.02
N SER A 39 16.83 4.23 6.23
CA SER A 39 16.72 5.60 6.74
C SER A 39 15.40 5.87 7.45
N VAL A 40 14.36 5.09 7.15
CA VAL A 40 13.07 5.13 7.84
C VAL A 40 13.02 4.05 8.91
N LYS A 41 12.82 4.44 10.16
CA LYS A 41 12.82 3.50 11.28
C LYS A 41 11.69 2.47 11.15
N ASN A 42 12.00 1.24 11.56
CA ASN A 42 11.11 0.08 11.61
C ASN A 42 10.69 -0.54 10.27
N VAL A 43 11.20 -0.03 9.15
CA VAL A 43 10.96 -0.61 7.83
C VAL A 43 12.26 -0.61 7.03
N THR A 44 12.53 -1.71 6.35
CA THR A 44 13.64 -1.83 5.40
C THR A 44 13.05 -2.04 4.02
N LEU A 45 13.39 -1.17 3.07
CA LEU A 45 13.16 -1.42 1.65
C LEU A 45 14.38 -2.16 1.08
N THR A 46 14.15 -3.18 0.27
CA THR A 46 15.15 -3.80 -0.60
C THR A 46 14.72 -3.63 -2.05
N TYR A 47 15.59 -3.05 -2.87
CA TYR A 47 15.39 -2.94 -4.31
C TYR A 47 15.58 -4.30 -4.97
N MET A 48 14.54 -4.85 -5.56
CA MET A 48 14.60 -6.15 -6.21
C MET A 48 14.68 -6.00 -7.72
N GLU A 49 15.64 -6.72 -8.29
CA GLU A 49 15.88 -6.89 -9.71
C GLU A 49 16.79 -8.12 -9.89
N ASN A 50 16.97 -8.59 -11.11
CA ASN A 50 17.90 -9.67 -11.43
C ASN A 50 19.31 -9.34 -10.88
N ALA A 51 19.96 -10.32 -10.27
CA ALA A 51 21.25 -10.14 -9.61
C ALA A 51 22.27 -9.44 -10.52
N GLY A 52 22.97 -8.45 -9.97
CA GLY A 52 23.99 -7.67 -10.68
C GLY A 52 23.44 -6.59 -11.63
N THR A 53 22.12 -6.39 -11.68
CA THR A 53 21.51 -5.38 -12.53
C THR A 53 21.33 -4.07 -11.76
N ALA A 54 21.79 -2.97 -12.36
CA ALA A 54 21.51 -1.62 -11.89
C ALA A 54 20.11 -1.17 -12.35
N PHE A 55 19.42 -0.41 -11.51
CA PHE A 55 18.20 0.31 -11.88
C PHE A 55 18.54 1.43 -12.87
N ALA A 56 17.54 1.99 -13.54
CA ALA A 56 17.70 3.28 -14.19
C ALA A 56 17.90 4.37 -13.13
N ASP A 57 18.86 5.27 -13.36
CA ASP A 57 19.15 6.40 -12.50
C ASP A 57 17.90 7.24 -12.21
N GLY A 58 17.83 7.81 -11.00
CA GLY A 58 16.71 8.60 -10.53
C GLY A 58 16.34 9.71 -11.51
N LYS A 59 15.12 9.65 -12.05
CA LYS A 59 14.60 10.58 -13.04
C LYS A 59 13.64 11.57 -12.41
N ALA A 60 13.87 12.86 -12.67
CA ALA A 60 12.97 13.94 -12.25
C ALA A 60 11.57 13.74 -12.85
N THR A 61 10.57 13.65 -11.99
CA THR A 61 9.15 13.53 -12.33
C THR A 61 8.36 13.77 -11.05
N ASP A 62 7.35 14.63 -11.09
CA ASP A 62 6.50 14.85 -9.93
C ASP A 62 5.52 13.68 -9.75
N ASN A 63 5.34 13.26 -8.50
CA ASN A 63 4.17 12.50 -8.10
C ASN A 63 2.97 13.45 -7.98
N TRP A 64 1.82 13.04 -8.51
CA TRP A 64 0.62 13.88 -8.57
C TRP A 64 -0.25 13.78 -7.32
N ALA A 65 -0.02 12.78 -6.48
CA ALA A 65 -0.77 12.56 -5.25
C ALA A 65 -0.05 13.08 -4.00
N ASP A 66 1.27 13.23 -4.05
CA ASP A 66 2.09 13.58 -2.87
C ASP A 66 3.37 14.31 -3.29
N GLY A 67 3.46 15.59 -2.91
CA GLY A 67 4.53 16.50 -3.34
C GLY A 67 5.92 16.23 -2.76
N ASP A 68 6.03 15.33 -1.77
CA ASP A 68 7.33 14.94 -1.21
C ASP A 68 8.15 14.07 -2.20
N PHE A 69 7.51 13.58 -3.26
CA PHE A 69 8.09 12.67 -4.24
C PHE A 69 8.29 13.34 -5.60
N THR A 70 9.53 13.66 -5.93
CA THR A 70 9.90 14.47 -7.12
C THR A 70 10.82 13.75 -8.11
N ALA A 71 11.21 12.51 -7.81
CA ALA A 71 11.93 11.63 -8.73
C ALA A 71 11.55 10.17 -8.50
N TYR A 72 11.80 9.32 -9.51
CA TYR A 72 11.65 7.88 -9.39
C TYR A 72 12.82 7.12 -10.03
N VAL A 73 13.05 5.90 -9.54
CA VAL A 73 13.87 4.88 -10.21
C VAL A 73 12.97 3.77 -10.76
N CYS A 74 13.45 3.02 -11.74
CA CYS A 74 12.79 1.80 -12.19
C CYS A 74 13.79 0.72 -12.56
N GLY A 75 13.40 -0.54 -12.39
CA GLY A 75 14.24 -1.67 -12.77
C GLY A 75 14.46 -1.73 -14.29
N LYS A 76 15.43 -2.56 -14.71
CA LYS A 76 15.70 -2.79 -16.14
C LYS A 76 14.91 -3.94 -16.71
N ASN A 77 14.44 -4.88 -15.89
CA ASN A 77 13.56 -5.96 -16.33
C ASN A 77 12.14 -5.71 -15.81
N SER A 78 11.15 -6.22 -16.54
CA SER A 78 9.76 -6.12 -16.09
C SER A 78 9.58 -6.91 -14.80
N GLY A 79 8.77 -6.40 -13.88
CA GLY A 79 8.32 -7.14 -12.70
C GLY A 79 7.57 -8.40 -13.14
N LYS A 80 7.87 -9.52 -12.49
CA LYS A 80 7.29 -10.83 -12.80
C LYS A 80 6.86 -11.51 -11.51
N LEU A 81 5.61 -11.97 -11.51
CA LEU A 81 5.12 -12.92 -10.52
C LEU A 81 5.78 -14.28 -10.76
N VAL A 82 6.10 -14.97 -9.67
CA VAL A 82 6.63 -16.34 -9.69
C VAL A 82 5.77 -17.17 -8.75
N SER A 83 5.31 -18.33 -9.20
CA SER A 83 4.46 -19.19 -8.38
C SER A 83 5.26 -19.75 -7.20
N GLY A 84 4.79 -19.49 -5.98
CA GLY A 84 5.40 -20.00 -4.73
C GLY A 84 6.79 -19.43 -4.41
N ALA A 85 7.17 -18.30 -5.01
CA ALA A 85 8.46 -17.68 -4.78
C ALA A 85 8.41 -16.14 -4.91
N GLU A 86 9.49 -15.48 -4.47
CA GLU A 86 9.61 -14.03 -4.57
C GLU A 86 9.46 -13.54 -6.02
N PRO A 87 8.81 -12.38 -6.24
CA PRO A 87 8.77 -11.79 -7.57
C PRO A 87 10.17 -11.42 -8.05
N THR A 88 10.35 -11.43 -9.37
CA THR A 88 11.65 -11.11 -10.02
C THR A 88 11.52 -9.91 -10.96
N GLY A 89 12.66 -9.41 -11.45
CA GLY A 89 12.69 -8.15 -12.19
C GLY A 89 12.35 -6.96 -11.29
N CYS A 90 11.75 -5.90 -11.86
CA CYS A 90 11.42 -4.68 -11.12
C CYS A 90 10.36 -4.90 -10.04
N ALA A 91 10.79 -5.05 -8.79
CA ALA A 91 9.93 -5.18 -7.61
C ALA A 91 10.59 -4.52 -6.37
N TYR A 92 9.79 -4.27 -5.34
CA TYR A 92 10.22 -3.57 -4.14
C TYR A 92 9.80 -4.38 -2.91
N LYS A 93 10.78 -4.88 -2.15
CA LYS A 93 10.53 -5.68 -0.94
C LYS A 93 10.59 -4.80 0.29
N PHE A 94 9.62 -4.94 1.18
CA PHE A 94 9.56 -4.25 2.45
C PHE A 94 9.57 -5.26 3.59
N GLU A 95 10.42 -5.04 4.58
CA GLU A 95 10.47 -5.81 5.82
C GLU A 95 10.17 -4.87 6.99
N THR A 96 9.15 -5.17 7.79
CA THR A 96 8.67 -4.31 8.88
C THR A 96 8.92 -4.94 10.24
N THR A 97 9.41 -4.14 11.20
CA THR A 97 9.64 -4.58 12.59
C THR A 97 8.53 -4.14 13.54
N LYS A 98 7.60 -3.30 13.06
CA LYS A 98 6.39 -2.89 13.78
C LYS A 98 5.21 -2.86 12.82
N ALA A 99 4.02 -3.13 13.36
CA ALA A 99 2.79 -2.97 12.60
C ALA A 99 2.52 -1.50 12.28
N GLY A 100 1.83 -1.23 11.19
CA GLY A 100 1.51 0.12 10.76
C GLY A 100 0.94 0.20 9.36
N SER A 101 1.24 1.31 8.69
CA SER A 101 0.79 1.60 7.35
C SER A 101 1.97 1.99 6.48
N LEU A 102 2.04 1.40 5.28
CA LEU A 102 3.02 1.74 4.26
C LEU A 102 2.30 2.42 3.09
N THR A 103 2.73 3.63 2.74
CA THR A 103 2.30 4.34 1.53
C THR A 103 3.44 4.33 0.52
N VAL A 104 3.27 3.61 -0.59
CA VAL A 104 4.24 3.56 -1.67
C VAL A 104 3.86 4.55 -2.77
N ALA A 105 4.84 5.31 -3.25
CA ALA A 105 4.66 6.24 -4.35
C ALA A 105 5.18 5.62 -5.65
N VAL A 106 4.33 5.52 -6.67
CA VAL A 106 4.57 4.70 -7.86
C VAL A 106 4.21 5.40 -9.17
N GLN A 107 4.92 5.04 -10.24
CA GLN A 107 4.47 5.28 -11.61
C GLN A 107 3.90 3.97 -12.14
N LEU A 108 2.58 3.88 -12.15
CA LEU A 108 1.85 2.70 -12.59
C LEU A 108 1.39 2.91 -14.04
N ASN A 109 1.83 2.02 -14.93
CA ASN A 109 1.40 2.04 -16.32
C ASN A 109 -0.04 1.55 -16.47
N ALA A 110 -0.77 2.13 -17.43
CA ALA A 110 -2.10 1.69 -17.79
C ALA A 110 -2.13 0.18 -18.06
N THR A 111 -3.21 -0.46 -17.62
CA THR A 111 -3.53 -1.90 -17.84
C THR A 111 -2.50 -2.91 -17.32
N LYS A 112 -1.50 -2.48 -16.53
CA LYS A 112 -0.54 -3.37 -15.88
C LYS A 112 -1.02 -3.74 -14.49
N GLY A 113 -1.11 -5.04 -14.22
CA GLY A 113 -1.54 -5.57 -12.92
C GLY A 113 -0.63 -5.09 -11.81
N PHE A 114 -1.18 -4.37 -10.83
CA PHE A 114 -0.50 -3.92 -9.64
C PHE A 114 -0.73 -4.92 -8.50
N HIS A 115 0.35 -5.28 -7.81
CA HIS A 115 0.35 -6.35 -6.82
C HIS A 115 1.02 -5.88 -5.53
N ILE A 116 0.40 -6.24 -4.41
CA ILE A 116 1.00 -6.19 -3.09
C ILE A 116 0.92 -7.61 -2.57
N LEU A 117 2.06 -8.25 -2.37
CA LEU A 117 2.13 -9.62 -1.89
C LEU A 117 2.68 -9.64 -0.46
N ASP A 118 2.19 -10.53 0.38
CA ASP A 118 2.78 -10.79 1.70
C ASP A 118 3.92 -11.83 1.64
N ALA A 119 4.37 -12.30 2.81
CA ALA A 119 5.44 -13.29 2.94
C ALA A 119 5.09 -14.66 2.31
N ASP A 120 3.80 -15.00 2.25
CA ASP A 120 3.27 -16.22 1.64
C ASP A 120 2.93 -16.03 0.16
N PHE A 121 3.27 -14.86 -0.39
CA PHE A 121 2.95 -14.43 -1.75
C PHE A 121 1.45 -14.33 -2.04
N ALA A 122 0.63 -14.13 -0.99
CA ALA A 122 -0.79 -13.86 -1.13
C ALA A 122 -1.07 -12.37 -1.35
N GLU A 123 -2.13 -12.06 -2.10
CA GLU A 123 -2.53 -10.68 -2.39
C GLU A 123 -3.00 -9.96 -1.12
N VAL A 124 -2.44 -8.77 -0.90
CA VAL A 124 -2.83 -7.83 0.14
C VAL A 124 -3.64 -6.72 -0.48
N ALA A 125 -4.87 -6.55 -0.02
CA ALA A 125 -5.73 -5.46 -0.46
C ALA A 125 -5.13 -4.10 -0.06
N PRO A 126 -5.08 -3.11 -0.96
CA PRO A 126 -4.82 -1.73 -0.58
C PRO A 126 -5.85 -1.24 0.45
N ALA A 127 -5.39 -0.51 1.46
CA ALA A 127 -6.25 0.20 2.41
C ALA A 127 -6.82 1.48 1.79
N SER A 128 -6.01 2.18 0.97
CA SER A 128 -6.43 3.33 0.17
C SER A 128 -5.43 3.58 -0.97
N TYR A 129 -5.82 4.40 -1.93
CA TYR A 129 -4.94 4.82 -3.03
C TYR A 129 -5.36 6.19 -3.55
N ASN A 130 -4.39 6.90 -4.14
CA ASN A 130 -4.63 8.08 -4.97
C ASN A 130 -3.81 7.92 -6.25
N LEU A 131 -4.48 7.46 -7.32
CA LEU A 131 -3.88 7.15 -8.62
C LEU A 131 -4.54 8.00 -9.72
N PRO A 132 -4.32 9.33 -9.73
CA PRO A 132 -5.01 10.21 -10.65
C PRO A 132 -4.48 10.05 -12.08
N ALA A 133 -5.33 10.29 -13.08
CA ALA A 133 -4.94 10.20 -14.50
C ALA A 133 -4.11 11.42 -14.97
N ALA A 134 -4.14 12.51 -14.20
CA ALA A 134 -3.37 13.74 -14.41
C ALA A 134 -3.14 14.44 -13.07
N LYS A 135 -2.22 15.42 -13.04
CA LYS A 135 -2.01 16.27 -11.87
C LYS A 135 -3.31 16.95 -11.43
N ASP A 136 -3.54 17.01 -10.12
CA ASP A 136 -4.74 17.58 -9.48
C ASP A 136 -6.07 16.88 -9.84
N GLY A 137 -6.02 15.75 -10.55
CA GLY A 137 -7.18 14.94 -10.86
C GLY A 137 -7.66 14.10 -9.66
N ALA A 138 -8.91 13.65 -9.72
CA ALA A 138 -9.41 12.63 -8.82
C ALA A 138 -8.70 11.29 -9.05
N SER A 139 -8.63 10.46 -8.01
CA SER A 139 -8.09 9.10 -8.14
C SER A 139 -8.94 8.28 -9.12
N GLN A 140 -8.27 7.48 -9.95
CA GLN A 140 -8.92 6.41 -10.68
C GLN A 140 -9.32 5.29 -9.71
N GLU A 141 -10.37 4.55 -10.05
CA GLU A 141 -10.72 3.30 -9.36
C GLU A 141 -9.92 2.14 -9.95
N PHE A 142 -9.54 1.19 -9.09
CA PHE A 142 -9.03 -0.08 -9.60
C PHE A 142 -10.15 -0.84 -10.29
N THR A 143 -9.83 -1.35 -11.46
CA THR A 143 -10.61 -2.39 -12.15
C THR A 143 -9.76 -3.64 -12.26
N GLN A 144 -10.31 -4.73 -12.79
CA GLN A 144 -9.55 -5.97 -12.99
C GLN A 144 -9.35 -6.26 -14.47
N ASN A 145 -8.17 -6.74 -14.83
CA ASN A 145 -7.95 -7.33 -16.16
C ASN A 145 -8.47 -8.78 -16.22
N GLU A 146 -8.30 -9.43 -17.38
CA GLU A 146 -8.72 -10.83 -17.61
C GLU A 146 -8.04 -11.85 -16.67
N LYS A 147 -6.93 -11.47 -16.02
CA LYS A 147 -6.21 -12.29 -15.05
C LYS A 147 -6.63 -12.01 -13.60
N GLY A 148 -7.60 -11.11 -13.38
CA GLY A 148 -8.04 -10.69 -12.06
C GLY A 148 -7.10 -9.71 -11.36
N GLU A 149 -6.12 -9.14 -12.07
CA GLU A 149 -5.13 -8.23 -11.49
C GLU A 149 -5.69 -6.80 -11.41
N ASN A 150 -5.38 -6.06 -10.35
CA ASN A 150 -5.79 -4.67 -10.18
C ASN A 150 -5.10 -3.78 -11.22
N ILE A 151 -5.87 -3.03 -12.02
CA ILE A 151 -5.36 -2.14 -13.07
C ILE A 151 -6.01 -0.75 -13.00
N ILE A 152 -5.32 0.22 -13.57
CA ILE A 152 -5.84 1.55 -13.90
C ILE A 152 -5.90 1.76 -15.42
N ALA A 153 -6.83 2.60 -15.88
CA ALA A 153 -7.06 2.83 -17.30
C ALA A 153 -6.01 3.74 -17.94
N VAL A 154 -5.52 4.73 -17.17
CA VAL A 154 -4.51 5.70 -17.61
C VAL A 154 -3.31 5.62 -16.67
N LYS A 155 -2.11 5.76 -17.23
CA LYS A 155 -0.86 5.79 -16.45
C LYS A 155 -0.95 6.86 -15.36
N SER A 156 -0.54 6.52 -14.14
CA SER A 156 -0.58 7.42 -12.99
C SER A 156 0.76 7.51 -12.29
N ASN A 157 1.11 8.73 -11.85
CA ASN A 157 2.12 8.96 -10.82
C ASN A 157 1.38 9.24 -9.50
N GLY A 158 1.16 8.21 -8.70
CA GLY A 158 0.30 8.32 -7.52
C GLY A 158 0.82 7.53 -6.33
N THR A 159 -0.05 7.27 -5.37
CA THR A 159 0.27 6.55 -4.15
C THR A 159 -0.70 5.41 -3.88
N VAL A 160 -0.20 4.35 -3.26
CA VAL A 160 -1.00 3.23 -2.75
C VAL A 160 -0.61 2.97 -1.31
N THR A 161 -1.60 2.85 -0.43
CA THR A 161 -1.40 2.62 1.00
C THR A 161 -1.96 1.27 1.41
N PHE A 162 -1.21 0.51 2.20
CA PHE A 162 -1.64 -0.78 2.73
C PHE A 162 -1.15 -0.99 4.17
N SER A 163 -1.90 -1.80 4.90
CA SER A 163 -1.56 -2.16 6.27
C SER A 163 -0.43 -3.18 6.29
N VAL A 164 0.49 -3.04 7.24
CA VAL A 164 1.62 -3.93 7.44
C VAL A 164 1.66 -4.43 8.88
N ALA A 165 2.05 -5.69 9.06
CA ALA A 165 2.15 -6.35 10.36
C ALA A 165 3.53 -6.15 10.99
N GLU A 166 3.64 -6.41 12.28
CA GLU A 166 4.93 -6.54 12.96
C GLU A 166 5.63 -7.82 12.48
N GLY A 167 6.91 -7.70 12.09
CA GLY A 167 7.66 -8.82 11.48
C GLY A 167 7.21 -9.13 10.04
N GLY A 168 6.41 -8.28 9.41
CA GLY A 168 5.85 -8.52 8.08
C GLY A 168 6.89 -8.40 6.97
N THR A 169 6.68 -9.17 5.90
CA THR A 169 7.39 -9.03 4.62
C THR A 169 6.39 -8.78 3.52
N TYR A 170 6.65 -7.81 2.66
CA TYR A 170 5.77 -7.40 1.59
C TYR A 170 6.54 -7.17 0.29
N TYR A 171 5.89 -7.42 -0.84
CA TYR A 171 6.43 -7.17 -2.17
C TYR A 171 5.47 -6.30 -2.96
N VAL A 172 5.97 -5.24 -3.56
CA VAL A 172 5.18 -4.35 -4.41
C VAL A 172 5.77 -4.37 -5.81
N LEU A 173 4.93 -4.65 -6.81
CA LEU A 173 5.32 -4.66 -8.21
C LEU A 173 4.14 -4.37 -9.13
N ALA A 174 4.44 -4.16 -10.41
CA ALA A 174 3.45 -4.27 -11.47
C ALA A 174 3.88 -5.32 -12.51
N ALA A 175 3.02 -6.30 -12.77
CA ALA A 175 3.32 -7.43 -13.62
C ALA A 175 3.52 -7.02 -15.09
N GLY A 176 4.60 -7.51 -15.70
CA GLY A 176 4.92 -7.26 -17.10
C GLY A 176 5.35 -5.83 -17.41
N THR A 177 5.74 -5.03 -16.41
CA THR A 177 6.24 -3.67 -16.61
C THR A 177 7.36 -3.28 -15.64
N LYS A 178 8.08 -2.21 -15.96
CA LYS A 178 9.12 -1.62 -15.11
C LYS A 178 8.47 -0.50 -14.30
N MET A 179 7.80 -0.85 -13.19
CA MET A 179 7.08 0.13 -12.39
C MET A 179 8.04 1.17 -11.81
N GLY A 180 7.75 2.45 -12.02
CA GLY A 180 8.54 3.51 -11.38
C GLY A 180 8.25 3.56 -9.89
N PHE A 181 9.27 3.78 -9.09
CA PHE A 181 9.17 3.90 -7.64
C PHE A 181 9.82 5.19 -7.18
N PHE A 182 9.00 6.02 -6.55
CA PHE A 182 9.41 7.33 -6.07
C PHE A 182 9.90 7.29 -4.62
N GLY A 183 9.55 6.24 -3.88
CA GLY A 183 9.81 6.16 -2.45
C GLY A 183 8.60 5.65 -1.67
N PHE A 184 8.67 5.79 -0.35
CA PHE A 184 7.61 5.38 0.55
C PHE A 184 7.52 6.27 1.79
N LYS A 185 6.33 6.29 2.39
CA LYS A 185 6.09 6.74 3.76
C LYS A 185 5.69 5.55 4.61
N TYR A 186 6.12 5.56 5.86
CA TYR A 186 5.75 4.54 6.83
C TYR A 186 5.31 5.20 8.13
N THR A 187 4.16 4.80 8.64
CA THR A 187 3.60 5.26 9.91
C THR A 187 3.37 4.06 10.81
N ILE A 188 3.92 4.09 12.02
CA ILE A 188 3.63 3.05 13.01
C ILE A 188 2.14 3.09 13.38
N GLY A 189 1.50 1.94 13.37
CA GLY A 189 0.12 1.82 13.83
C GLY A 189 0.09 2.07 15.33
N THR A 190 -0.68 3.05 15.78
CA THR A 190 -1.11 3.06 17.18
C THR A 190 -2.04 1.87 17.32
N SER A 191 -1.83 1.02 18.33
CA SER A 191 -2.78 -0.04 18.63
C SER A 191 -4.09 0.63 19.04
N THR A 192 -4.96 0.94 18.08
CA THR A 192 -6.37 1.05 18.40
C THR A 192 -6.73 -0.37 18.82
N GLY A 193 -7.06 -0.59 20.09
CA GLY A 193 -7.50 -1.89 20.62
C GLY A 193 -8.83 -2.35 20.02
N ILE A 194 -9.05 -2.07 18.75
CA ILE A 194 -10.23 -2.34 17.95
C ILE A 194 -9.76 -3.33 16.88
N SER A 195 -9.80 -4.61 17.22
CA SER A 195 -9.94 -5.64 16.19
C SER A 195 -11.21 -5.28 15.41
N SER A 196 -11.07 -5.08 14.11
CA SER A 196 -12.16 -4.80 13.16
C SER A 196 -13.51 -5.37 13.62
N VAL A 197 -14.51 -4.51 13.81
CA VAL A 197 -15.89 -4.97 13.96
C VAL A 197 -16.33 -5.52 12.61
N ASN A 198 -16.29 -6.84 12.44
CA ASN A 198 -17.07 -7.49 11.41
C ASN A 198 -18.53 -7.11 11.68
N ALA A 199 -19.05 -6.14 10.93
CA ALA A 199 -20.46 -5.85 10.90
C ALA A 199 -21.15 -7.05 10.24
N ALA A 200 -21.39 -8.10 11.03
CA ALA A 200 -22.21 -9.21 10.62
C ALA A 200 -23.53 -8.62 10.10
N ALA A 201 -23.91 -9.01 8.88
CA ALA A 201 -25.13 -8.53 8.27
C ALA A 201 -26.28 -8.63 9.29
N ALA A 202 -26.95 -7.51 9.54
CA ALA A 202 -28.03 -7.43 10.51
C ALA A 202 -29.01 -8.59 10.28
N LYS A 203 -29.13 -9.51 11.27
CA LYS A 203 -30.06 -10.64 11.19
C LYS A 203 -31.42 -10.12 10.75
N LYS A 204 -31.95 -10.57 9.60
CA LYS A 204 -33.21 -10.01 9.05
C LYS A 204 -34.40 -10.12 10.02
N ASN A 205 -34.32 -11.00 11.03
CA ASN A 205 -35.34 -11.21 12.07
C ASN A 205 -34.77 -11.22 13.52
N GLY A 206 -34.08 -10.16 13.95
CA GLY A 206 -33.71 -10.02 15.37
C GLY A 206 -34.91 -9.70 16.27
N LYS A 207 -34.72 -9.95 17.58
CA LYS A 207 -35.66 -9.58 18.66
C LYS A 207 -35.97 -8.08 18.61
N THR A 208 -37.19 -7.71 19.03
CA THR A 208 -37.64 -6.31 19.08
C THR A 208 -37.59 -5.84 20.52
N TYR A 209 -37.11 -4.63 20.77
CA TYR A 209 -37.01 -4.03 22.10
C TYR A 209 -37.71 -2.68 22.14
N ASN A 210 -38.28 -2.31 23.28
CA ASN A 210 -38.72 -0.92 23.52
C ASN A 210 -37.52 -0.03 23.90
N MET A 211 -37.76 1.27 24.11
CA MET A 211 -36.71 2.21 24.53
C MET A 211 -36.10 1.91 25.90
N ALA A 212 -36.80 1.16 26.76
CA ALA A 212 -36.29 0.71 28.05
C ALA A 212 -35.46 -0.58 27.95
N GLY A 213 -35.24 -1.12 26.74
CA GLY A 213 -34.47 -2.33 26.53
C GLY A 213 -35.21 -3.64 26.86
N GLN A 214 -36.53 -3.58 27.07
CA GLN A 214 -37.35 -4.77 27.29
C GLN A 214 -37.69 -5.40 25.95
N GLU A 215 -37.58 -6.73 25.85
CA GLU A 215 -38.03 -7.47 24.67
C GLU A 215 -39.55 -7.35 24.54
N VAL A 216 -40.02 -6.96 23.37
CA VAL A 216 -41.43 -6.77 23.04
C VAL A 216 -41.79 -7.52 21.77
N SER A 217 -43.08 -7.76 21.57
CA SER A 217 -43.57 -8.36 20.33
C SER A 217 -43.26 -7.45 19.13
N SER A 218 -43.14 -8.05 17.94
CA SER A 218 -42.92 -7.30 16.69
C SER A 218 -44.10 -6.41 16.29
N SER A 219 -45.24 -6.50 16.99
CA SER A 219 -46.44 -5.67 16.79
C SER A 219 -46.55 -4.52 17.80
N ALA A 220 -45.55 -4.34 18.67
CA ALA A 220 -45.52 -3.20 19.59
C ALA A 220 -45.56 -1.87 18.83
N LYS A 221 -46.39 -0.95 19.30
CA LYS A 221 -46.55 0.42 18.76
C LYS A 221 -45.57 1.38 19.43
N GLY A 222 -45.20 2.44 18.73
CA GLY A 222 -44.28 3.47 19.19
C GLY A 222 -42.85 3.26 18.68
N LEU A 223 -41.90 3.90 19.34
CA LEU A 223 -40.47 3.81 18.99
C LEU A 223 -39.88 2.51 19.53
N ILE A 224 -39.52 1.62 18.62
CA ILE A 224 -38.93 0.31 18.90
C ILE A 224 -37.51 0.23 18.34
N ILE A 225 -36.71 -0.68 18.89
CA ILE A 225 -35.36 -1.00 18.43
C ILE A 225 -35.37 -2.43 17.90
N LYS A 226 -35.03 -2.61 16.62
CA LYS A 226 -34.88 -3.92 15.98
C LYS A 226 -33.57 -3.94 15.22
N ASN A 227 -32.76 -5.00 15.35
CA ASN A 227 -31.47 -5.12 14.66
C ASN A 227 -30.54 -3.90 14.85
N GLY A 228 -30.53 -3.30 16.04
CA GLY A 228 -29.73 -2.11 16.34
C GLY A 228 -30.21 -0.81 15.68
N LYS A 229 -31.34 -0.82 14.97
CA LYS A 229 -31.95 0.36 14.34
C LYS A 229 -33.26 0.73 15.01
N LYS A 230 -33.54 2.02 15.06
CA LYS A 230 -34.78 2.59 15.59
C LYS A 230 -35.86 2.57 14.50
N TYR A 231 -37.07 2.14 14.85
CA TYR A 231 -38.25 2.13 13.99
C TYR A 231 -39.43 2.75 14.72
N VAL A 232 -40.29 3.47 14.01
CA VAL A 232 -41.58 3.93 14.53
C VAL A 232 -42.66 3.06 13.90
N LYS A 233 -43.50 2.45 14.72
CA LYS A 233 -44.58 1.56 14.29
C LYS A 233 -45.93 1.95 14.91
#